data_AF-A0A954IFC4-F1
#
_entry.id   AF-A0A954IFC4-F1
#
_cell.length_a   1.000
_cell.length_b   1.000
_cell.length_c   1.000
_cell.angle_alpha   90.00
_cell.angle_beta   90.00
_cell.angle_gamma   90.00
#
_symmetry.space_group_name_H-M   'P 1'
#
loop_
_entity.id
_entity.type
_entity.pdbx_description
1 polymer ?
#
loop_
_entity_poly.entity_id
_entity_poly.type
_entity_poly.pdbx_seq_one_letter_code
_entity_poly.pdbx_strand_id
1 'polypeptide(L)'
;MTASSPTSHRLPLHYQILIAMVSGTVIGLMINPGEFPIGEPVTLVVQKEGDSIHVVERLASQADASATATDDSVLTKKTFADGSAFEKSFPRLSESLGDEQQLTLSVTNPSVRVQYEMNEVVIIWRRTHGDVPAVSEIRAKTVEKLPPFWRTLAGQHPPGLRSSVVIGVRFLGDLFLRMLKMVTVPLIVTSLVTGVAGLGQHGKFGRMFSRTLLYYLSTSMIAIFTGIVLVNVINPGVGAILPGGAETQTHADGSLLTILSEQVLRMIPVNPIEAIANGEFLSIISFSILFGLFITLVGGEHGHQLSGFFDAAFQVMMRMTTAVIALAPYGVGAFMIYATATQGFGIFGTLAKYMVTVFAAL
;
A
#
# COMPACT_ATOMS: atom_id res chain seq x y z
N MET A 1 -49.90 -24.09 -12.88
CA MET A 1 -48.64 -24.73 -13.29
C MET A 1 -47.48 -23.90 -12.77
N THR A 2 -47.02 -24.22 -11.56
CA THR A 2 -45.89 -23.60 -10.88
C THR A 2 -44.62 -24.29 -11.32
N ALA A 3 -43.84 -23.66 -12.19
CA ALA A 3 -42.49 -24.12 -12.51
C ALA A 3 -41.57 -23.73 -11.33
N SER A 4 -41.34 -24.68 -10.43
CA SER A 4 -40.24 -24.63 -9.47
C SER A 4 -38.93 -24.69 -10.24
N SER A 5 -38.23 -23.56 -10.34
CA SER A 5 -36.86 -23.52 -10.83
C SER A 5 -35.94 -24.30 -9.87
N PRO A 6 -34.95 -25.04 -10.37
CA PRO A 6 -34.03 -25.79 -9.53
C PRO A 6 -33.20 -24.80 -8.70
N THR A 7 -33.24 -24.96 -7.39
CA THR A 7 -32.40 -24.23 -6.43
C THR A 7 -30.95 -24.62 -6.67
N SER A 8 -30.27 -23.90 -7.57
CA SER A 8 -28.81 -23.95 -7.65
C SER A 8 -28.28 -23.57 -6.27
N HIS A 9 -27.64 -24.52 -5.58
CA HIS A 9 -27.07 -24.33 -4.26
C HIS A 9 -25.85 -23.41 -4.40
N ARG A 10 -26.07 -22.09 -4.51
CA ARG A 10 -25.00 -21.11 -4.55
C ARG A 10 -24.24 -21.20 -3.22
N LEU A 11 -22.93 -21.44 -3.29
CA LEU A 11 -22.07 -21.48 -2.11
C LEU A 11 -22.21 -20.20 -1.28
N PRO A 12 -22.13 -20.25 0.06
CA PRO A 12 -22.09 -19.05 0.89
C PRO A 12 -20.97 -18.10 0.45
N LEU A 13 -21.21 -16.78 0.55
CA LEU A 13 -20.31 -15.76 0.01
C LEU A 13 -18.89 -15.86 0.57
N HIS A 14 -18.72 -16.19 1.85
CA HIS A 14 -17.40 -16.33 2.47
C HIS A 14 -16.58 -17.47 1.83
N TYR A 15 -17.22 -18.57 1.42
CA TYR A 15 -16.53 -19.64 0.68
C TYR A 15 -16.15 -19.19 -0.73
N GLN A 16 -16.98 -18.40 -1.40
CA GLN A 16 -16.64 -17.86 -2.72
C GLN A 16 -15.43 -16.93 -2.65
N ILE A 17 -15.34 -16.08 -1.63
CA ILE A 17 -14.19 -15.20 -1.39
C ILE A 17 -12.94 -16.03 -1.09
N LEU A 18 -13.06 -17.05 -0.23
CA LEU A 18 -11.93 -17.93 0.10
C LEU A 18 -11.41 -18.67 -1.15
N ILE A 19 -12.31 -19.25 -1.94
CA ILE A 19 -11.96 -19.93 -3.19
C ILE A 19 -11.27 -18.94 -4.14
N ALA A 20 -11.85 -17.76 -4.34
CA ALA A 20 -11.29 -16.74 -5.22
C ALA A 20 -9.90 -16.28 -4.77
N MET A 21 -9.69 -16.13 -3.46
CA MET A 21 -8.40 -15.79 -2.88
C MET A 21 -7.36 -16.88 -3.17
N VAL A 22 -7.65 -18.14 -2.83
CA VAL A 22 -6.73 -19.26 -3.03
C VAL A 22 -6.45 -19.50 -4.52
N SER A 23 -7.49 -19.56 -5.35
CA SER A 23 -7.33 -19.74 -6.80
C SER A 23 -6.58 -18.56 -7.41
N GLY A 24 -6.85 -17.34 -6.94
CA GLY A 24 -6.20 -16.14 -7.43
C GLY A 24 -4.70 -16.12 -7.12
N THR A 25 -4.32 -16.52 -5.91
CA THR A 25 -2.91 -16.69 -5.55
C THR A 25 -2.21 -17.73 -6.42
N VAL A 26 -2.81 -18.91 -6.62
CA VAL A 26 -2.21 -19.98 -7.45
C VAL A 26 -2.05 -19.53 -8.90
N ILE A 27 -3.09 -18.92 -9.48
CA ILE A 27 -3.05 -18.40 -10.86
C ILE A 27 -2.02 -17.28 -10.99
N GLY A 28 -1.95 -16.37 -10.01
CA GLY A 28 -0.97 -15.29 -9.98
C GLY A 28 0.47 -15.81 -9.98
N LEU A 29 0.76 -16.87 -9.22
CA LEU A 29 2.10 -17.50 -9.22
C LEU A 29 2.45 -18.08 -10.59
N MET A 30 1.49 -18.71 -11.27
CA MET A 30 1.69 -19.32 -12.58
C MET A 30 1.92 -18.28 -13.69
N ILE A 31 1.31 -17.10 -13.56
CA ILE A 31 1.39 -16.02 -14.56
C ILE A 31 2.56 -15.07 -14.29
N ASN A 32 3.27 -15.23 -13.16
CA ASN A 32 4.40 -14.38 -12.80
C ASN A 32 5.43 -14.35 -13.97
N PRO A 33 5.74 -13.15 -14.53
CA PRO A 33 6.66 -13.02 -15.65
C PRO A 33 8.12 -13.36 -15.28
N GLY A 34 8.43 -13.55 -13.99
CA GLY A 34 9.73 -13.92 -13.49
C GLY A 34 10.65 -12.72 -13.24
N GLU A 35 11.92 -13.01 -13.01
CA GLU A 35 13.02 -12.04 -13.03
C GLU A 35 14.04 -12.54 -14.03
N PHE A 36 14.64 -11.64 -14.78
CA PHE A 36 15.69 -11.97 -15.74
C PHE A 36 17.04 -11.57 -15.15
N PRO A 37 18.04 -12.48 -15.13
CA PRO A 37 19.38 -12.11 -14.73
C PRO A 37 19.99 -11.18 -15.77
N ILE A 38 20.75 -10.17 -15.34
CA ILE A 38 21.61 -9.42 -16.26
C ILE A 38 22.79 -10.33 -16.61
N GLY A 39 22.91 -10.71 -17.89
CA GLY A 39 23.94 -11.64 -18.39
C GLY A 39 25.36 -11.07 -18.37
N GLU A 40 25.52 -9.80 -18.02
CA GLU A 40 26.81 -9.12 -17.89
C GLU A 40 27.09 -8.77 -16.43
N PRO A 41 28.34 -8.93 -15.95
CA PRO A 41 28.71 -8.50 -14.61
C PRO A 41 28.49 -6.98 -14.47
N VAL A 42 27.97 -6.54 -13.33
CA VAL A 42 27.72 -5.12 -13.04
C VAL A 42 28.73 -4.65 -11.99
N THR A 43 29.28 -3.46 -12.16
CA THR A 43 30.13 -2.80 -11.16
C THR A 43 29.43 -1.57 -10.61
N LEU A 44 29.42 -1.47 -9.28
CA LEU A 44 29.03 -0.25 -8.58
C LEU A 44 30.30 0.57 -8.37
N VAL A 45 30.28 1.80 -8.87
CA VAL A 45 31.37 2.76 -8.73
C VAL A 45 30.86 3.93 -7.91
N VAL A 46 31.44 4.10 -6.74
CA VAL A 46 31.23 5.27 -5.89
C VAL A 46 32.41 6.19 -6.13
N GLN A 47 32.14 7.40 -6.61
CA GLN A 47 33.15 8.42 -6.85
C GLN A 47 32.84 9.65 -6.01
N LYS A 48 33.84 10.16 -5.31
CA LYS A 48 33.73 11.38 -4.51
C LYS A 48 34.30 12.55 -5.32
N GLU A 49 33.47 13.54 -5.64
CA GLU A 49 33.86 14.75 -6.36
C GLU A 49 33.54 15.97 -5.49
N GLY A 50 34.57 16.50 -4.82
CA GLY A 50 34.42 17.56 -3.82
C GLY A 50 33.59 17.12 -2.60
N ASP A 51 32.50 17.83 -2.32
CA ASP A 51 31.54 17.54 -1.24
C ASP A 51 30.40 16.60 -1.68
N SER A 52 30.33 16.31 -2.99
CA SER A 52 29.29 15.48 -3.58
C SER A 52 29.77 14.05 -3.84
N ILE A 53 28.88 13.08 -3.62
CA ILE A 53 29.16 11.65 -3.85
C ILE A 53 28.28 11.15 -4.98
N HIS A 54 28.90 10.65 -6.05
CA HIS A 54 28.23 10.04 -7.18
C HIS A 54 28.28 8.52 -7.05
N VAL A 55 27.10 7.90 -6.92
CA VAL A 55 26.95 6.44 -6.98
C VAL A 55 26.46 6.09 -8.37
N VAL A 56 27.31 5.44 -9.14
CA VAL A 56 27.03 5.04 -10.53
C VAL A 56 27.14 3.53 -10.64
N GLU A 57 26.06 2.90 -11.08
CA GLU A 57 26.07 1.49 -11.45
C GLU A 57 26.21 1.35 -12.97
N ARG A 58 27.19 0.56 -13.40
CA ARG A 58 27.50 0.35 -14.81
C ARG A 58 27.84 -1.10 -15.11
N LEU A 59 27.70 -1.51 -16.36
CA LEU A 59 28.12 -2.83 -16.83
C LEU A 59 29.65 -2.94 -16.81
N ALA A 60 30.16 -4.06 -16.29
CA ALA A 60 31.58 -4.29 -16.08
C ALA A 60 32.37 -4.45 -17.39
N SER A 61 31.72 -4.83 -18.50
CA SER A 61 32.35 -4.99 -19.81
C SER A 61 32.92 -3.66 -20.38
N GLN A 62 32.58 -2.52 -19.79
CA GLN A 62 33.08 -1.19 -20.17
C GLN A 62 33.69 -0.39 -19.00
N ALA A 63 34.06 -1.06 -17.90
CA ALA A 63 34.56 -0.40 -16.69
C ALA A 63 35.95 0.26 -16.87
N ASP A 64 36.76 -0.23 -17.81
CA ASP A 64 38.15 0.19 -18.07
C ASP A 64 38.30 1.42 -18.99
N ALA A 65 37.21 1.93 -19.57
CA ALA A 65 37.25 3.13 -20.41
C ALA A 65 37.01 4.38 -19.55
N SER A 66 38.04 5.21 -19.44
CA SER A 66 38.09 6.53 -18.79
C SER A 66 36.83 7.37 -18.99
N ALA A 67 36.27 7.91 -17.89
CA ALA A 67 35.43 9.11 -17.64
C ALA A 67 34.42 9.67 -18.69
N THR A 68 34.29 9.07 -19.86
CA THR A 68 33.40 9.50 -20.95
C THR A 68 32.51 8.31 -21.31
N ALA A 69 31.76 7.84 -20.32
CA ALA A 69 30.81 6.76 -20.51
C ALA A 69 29.69 7.24 -21.46
N THR A 70 29.49 6.51 -22.56
CA THR A 70 28.25 6.59 -23.34
C THR A 70 27.07 6.30 -22.41
N ASP A 71 26.02 7.13 -22.50
CA ASP A 71 24.80 7.12 -21.65
C ASP A 71 24.11 5.74 -21.59
N ASP A 72 24.40 4.87 -22.56
CA ASP A 72 23.87 3.51 -22.70
C ASP A 72 24.42 2.48 -21.69
N SER A 73 25.53 2.79 -21.00
CA SER A 73 26.20 1.87 -20.06
C SER A 73 25.80 2.07 -18.59
N VAL A 74 25.07 3.16 -18.29
CA VAL A 74 24.70 3.56 -16.93
C VAL A 74 23.33 3.00 -16.56
N LEU A 75 23.30 2.16 -15.53
CA LEU A 75 22.07 1.51 -15.02
C LEU A 75 21.32 2.41 -14.04
N THR A 76 22.03 3.04 -13.13
CA THR A 76 21.47 3.98 -12.16
C THR A 76 22.56 4.98 -11.77
N LYS A 77 22.19 6.26 -11.71
CA LYS A 77 23.05 7.33 -11.21
C LYS A 77 22.31 8.05 -10.09
N LYS A 78 22.85 8.00 -8.88
CA LYS A 78 22.35 8.76 -7.73
C LYS A 78 23.45 9.69 -7.24
N THR A 79 23.15 10.98 -7.19
CA THR A 79 24.06 12.00 -6.68
C THR A 79 23.59 12.41 -5.30
N PHE A 80 24.50 12.37 -4.34
CA PHE A 80 24.29 12.89 -2.99
C PHE A 80 24.99 14.23 -2.87
N ALA A 81 24.28 15.23 -2.36
CA ALA A 81 24.77 16.60 -2.25
C ALA A 81 25.78 16.80 -1.11
N ASP A 82 25.81 15.89 -0.13
CA ASP A 82 26.67 15.93 1.06
C ASP A 82 27.00 14.50 1.50
N GLY A 83 28.20 14.30 2.07
CA GLY A 83 28.67 13.02 2.62
C GLY A 83 27.79 12.48 3.75
N SER A 84 27.15 13.37 4.53
CA SER A 84 26.23 12.97 5.61
C SER A 84 24.96 12.27 5.10
N ALA A 85 24.45 12.68 3.94
CA ALA A 85 23.27 12.08 3.30
C ALA A 85 23.58 10.71 2.70
N PHE A 86 24.82 10.53 2.22
CA PHE A 86 25.33 9.26 1.72
C PHE A 86 25.56 8.25 2.87
N GLU A 87 26.19 8.68 3.96
CA GLU A 87 26.43 7.84 5.15
C GLU A 87 25.13 7.34 5.79
N LYS A 88 24.09 8.18 5.85
CA LYS A 88 22.75 7.76 6.32
C LYS A 88 22.07 6.74 5.39
N SER A 89 22.22 6.92 4.09
CA SER A 89 21.59 6.05 3.08
C SER A 89 22.34 4.74 2.91
N PHE A 90 23.65 4.74 3.13
CA PHE A 90 24.55 3.63 2.86
C PHE A 90 25.70 3.52 3.87
N PRO A 91 25.41 3.24 5.16
CA PRO A 91 26.38 3.31 6.26
C PRO A 91 27.56 2.31 6.14
N ARG A 92 27.36 1.17 5.47
CA ARG A 92 28.45 0.20 5.22
C ARG A 92 29.32 0.56 4.01
N LEU A 93 28.76 1.28 3.03
CA LEU A 93 29.50 1.72 1.85
C LEU A 93 30.38 2.93 2.18
N SER A 94 29.95 3.80 3.09
CA SER A 94 30.79 4.89 3.62
C SER A 94 31.97 4.36 4.43
N GLU A 95 31.79 3.29 5.21
CA GLU A 95 32.87 2.63 5.95
C GLU A 95 33.91 2.00 5.01
N SER A 96 33.48 1.41 3.90
CA SER A 96 34.40 0.90 2.87
C SER A 96 35.04 1.99 2.01
N LEU A 97 34.37 3.14 1.84
CA LEU A 97 34.89 4.26 1.04
C LEU A 97 36.01 4.99 1.77
N GLY A 98 35.95 5.11 3.10
CA GLY A 98 37.04 5.64 3.94
C GLY A 98 37.73 6.88 3.37
N ASP A 99 39.03 6.76 3.09
CA ASP A 99 39.89 7.78 2.45
C ASP A 99 40.05 7.59 0.93
N GLU A 100 39.43 6.55 0.33
CA GLU A 100 39.54 6.28 -1.10
C GLU A 100 38.61 7.20 -1.92
N GLN A 101 39.15 7.82 -2.98
CA GLN A 101 38.38 8.71 -3.87
C GLN A 101 37.40 7.93 -4.78
N GLN A 102 37.62 6.62 -4.94
CA GLN A 102 36.81 5.77 -5.80
C GLN A 102 36.76 4.34 -5.27
N LEU A 103 35.56 3.85 -4.96
CA LEU A 103 35.31 2.45 -4.59
C LEU A 103 34.64 1.73 -5.77
N THR A 104 35.19 0.60 -6.20
CA THR A 104 34.55 -0.26 -7.21
C THR A 104 34.18 -1.60 -6.57
N LEU A 105 32.88 -1.85 -6.42
CA LEU A 105 32.37 -3.11 -5.89
C LEU A 105 31.75 -3.95 -7.00
N SER A 106 32.04 -5.25 -6.98
CA SER A 106 31.37 -6.21 -7.86
C SER A 106 29.94 -6.45 -7.36
N VAL A 107 28.96 -6.31 -8.25
CA VAL A 107 27.56 -6.58 -7.96
C VAL A 107 27.28 -8.06 -8.23
N THR A 108 26.76 -8.75 -7.21
CA THR A 108 26.45 -10.18 -7.30
C THR A 108 24.94 -10.40 -7.40
N ASN A 109 24.53 -11.37 -8.22
CA ASN A 109 23.15 -11.77 -8.48
C ASN A 109 22.20 -10.63 -8.95
N PRO A 110 22.54 -9.92 -10.05
CA PRO A 110 21.68 -8.89 -10.62
C PRO A 110 20.41 -9.49 -11.25
N SER A 111 19.24 -9.08 -10.79
CA SER A 111 17.96 -9.48 -11.36
C SER A 111 17.04 -8.29 -11.67
N VAL A 112 16.44 -8.32 -12.84
CA VAL A 112 15.53 -7.28 -13.33
C VAL A 112 14.14 -7.85 -13.51
N ARG A 113 13.13 -7.12 -13.07
CA ARG A 113 11.74 -7.34 -13.46
C ARG A 113 11.19 -6.10 -14.14
N VAL A 114 10.69 -6.28 -15.36
CA VAL A 114 9.93 -5.25 -16.08
C VAL A 114 8.45 -5.52 -15.86
N GLN A 115 7.75 -4.57 -15.27
CA GLN A 115 6.31 -4.62 -15.03
C GLN A 115 5.63 -3.56 -15.89
N TYR A 116 4.76 -4.03 -16.77
CA TYR A 116 3.93 -3.16 -17.59
C TYR A 116 2.61 -2.87 -16.88
N GLU A 117 2.31 -1.60 -16.70
CA GLU A 117 1.02 -1.12 -16.20
C GLU A 117 0.26 -0.38 -17.30
N MET A 118 -1.00 -0.01 -17.02
CA MET A 118 -1.86 0.64 -18.03
C MET A 118 -1.27 1.97 -18.56
N ASN A 119 -0.62 2.76 -17.68
CA ASN A 119 -0.11 4.09 -18.01
C ASN A 119 1.37 4.30 -17.62
N GLU A 120 2.05 3.25 -17.16
CA GLU A 120 3.46 3.32 -16.78
C GLU A 120 4.17 1.98 -16.97
N VAL A 121 5.50 2.05 -17.06
CA VAL A 121 6.40 0.91 -17.04
C VAL A 121 7.27 1.06 -15.80
N VAL A 122 7.24 0.04 -14.96
CA VAL A 122 7.99 -0.04 -13.70
C VAL A 122 9.07 -1.08 -13.86
N ILE A 123 10.31 -0.69 -13.62
CA ILE A 123 11.46 -1.60 -13.60
C ILE A 123 11.89 -1.76 -12.16
N ILE A 124 11.81 -2.99 -11.68
CA ILE A 124 12.28 -3.39 -10.36
C ILE A 124 13.65 -4.00 -10.56
N TRP A 125 14.67 -3.30 -10.08
CA TRP A 125 16.07 -3.66 -10.23
C TRP A 125 16.61 -4.13 -8.88
N ARG A 126 16.90 -5.43 -8.77
CA ARG A 126 17.39 -6.07 -7.53
C ARG A 126 18.83 -6.54 -7.71
N ARG A 127 19.64 -6.36 -6.68
CA ARG A 127 21.06 -6.69 -6.71
C ARG A 127 21.64 -6.83 -5.31
N THR A 128 22.83 -7.43 -5.21
CA THR A 128 23.56 -7.54 -3.94
C THR A 128 24.92 -6.87 -4.06
N HIS A 129 25.23 -5.97 -3.14
CA HIS A 129 26.53 -5.29 -3.04
C HIS A 129 27.34 -5.91 -1.89
N GLY A 130 28.34 -6.74 -2.19
CA GLY A 130 29.19 -7.42 -1.20
C GLY A 130 28.47 -8.52 -0.40
N ASP A 131 27.40 -8.14 0.31
CA ASP A 131 26.42 -8.98 1.03
C ASP A 131 25.12 -8.21 1.36
N VAL A 132 25.01 -6.95 0.92
CA VAL A 132 23.84 -6.09 1.20
C VAL A 132 22.91 -6.12 -0.01
N PRO A 133 21.69 -6.64 0.14
CA PRO A 133 20.71 -6.64 -0.92
C PRO A 133 20.09 -5.25 -1.09
N ALA A 134 20.02 -4.78 -2.33
CA ALA A 134 19.46 -3.48 -2.71
C ALA A 134 18.41 -3.67 -3.79
N VAL A 135 17.33 -2.88 -3.70
CA VAL A 135 16.25 -2.86 -4.68
C VAL A 135 15.90 -1.43 -5.02
N SER A 136 15.92 -1.09 -6.30
CA SER A 136 15.48 0.21 -6.80
C SER A 136 14.33 0.06 -7.78
N GLU A 137 13.39 1.01 -7.75
CA GLU A 137 12.30 1.10 -8.72
C GLU A 137 12.54 2.27 -9.66
N ILE A 138 12.41 2.02 -10.97
CA ILE A 138 12.48 3.05 -12.02
C ILE A 138 11.13 3.08 -12.71
N ARG A 139 10.44 4.22 -12.65
CA ARG A 139 9.10 4.40 -13.23
C ARG A 139 9.15 5.37 -14.39
N ALA A 140 8.50 5.03 -15.50
CA ALA A 140 8.34 5.91 -16.65
C ALA A 140 6.95 5.75 -17.26
N LYS A 141 6.37 6.82 -17.81
CA LYS A 141 5.04 6.77 -18.46
C LYS A 141 5.00 5.88 -19.71
N THR A 142 6.15 5.68 -20.36
CA THR A 142 6.27 4.92 -21.61
C THR A 142 7.67 4.32 -21.68
N VAL A 143 7.84 3.19 -22.38
CA VAL A 143 9.15 2.55 -22.59
C VAL A 143 10.16 3.55 -23.16
N GLU A 144 9.73 4.43 -24.06
CA GLU A 144 10.55 5.49 -24.66
C GLU A 144 11.07 6.51 -23.65
N LYS A 145 10.44 6.68 -22.49
CA LYS A 145 10.89 7.62 -21.45
C LYS A 145 11.82 6.98 -20.41
N LEU A 146 12.11 5.68 -20.55
CA LEU A 146 13.10 5.00 -19.72
C LEU A 146 14.53 5.44 -20.09
N PRO A 147 15.48 5.35 -19.15
CA PRO A 147 16.89 5.55 -19.45
C PRO A 147 17.38 4.55 -20.52
N PRO A 148 18.46 4.85 -21.25
CA PRO A 148 18.78 4.19 -22.52
C PRO A 148 18.95 2.67 -22.40
N PHE A 149 19.69 2.19 -21.39
CA PHE A 149 19.83 0.76 -21.09
C PHE A 149 18.48 0.08 -20.80
N TRP A 150 17.64 0.71 -19.99
CA TRP A 150 16.35 0.18 -19.60
C TRP A 150 15.35 0.17 -20.76
N ARG A 151 15.46 1.16 -21.66
CA ARG A 151 14.67 1.21 -22.89
C ARG A 151 15.02 0.04 -23.82
N THR A 152 16.30 -0.26 -24.01
CA THR A 152 16.72 -1.39 -24.87
C THR A 152 16.34 -2.72 -24.24
N LEU A 153 16.54 -2.89 -22.93
CA LEU A 153 16.16 -4.10 -22.20
C LEU A 153 14.63 -4.32 -22.20
N ALA A 154 13.83 -3.28 -21.96
CA ALA A 154 12.37 -3.37 -22.05
C ALA A 154 11.86 -3.56 -23.49
N GLY A 155 12.62 -3.12 -24.50
CA GLY A 155 12.35 -3.38 -25.91
C GLY A 155 12.59 -4.83 -26.33
N GLN A 156 13.58 -5.50 -25.71
CA GLN A 156 13.87 -6.92 -25.95
C GLN A 156 12.84 -7.86 -25.29
N HIS A 157 12.12 -7.38 -24.27
CA HIS A 157 11.08 -8.14 -23.56
C HIS A 157 9.69 -7.49 -23.70
N PRO A 158 9.06 -7.50 -24.89
CA PRO A 158 7.75 -6.89 -25.09
C PRO A 158 6.67 -7.52 -24.19
N PRO A 159 5.59 -6.79 -23.87
CA PRO A 159 4.51 -7.31 -23.04
C PRO A 159 3.87 -8.53 -23.71
N GLY A 160 4.21 -9.71 -23.19
CA GLY A 160 3.59 -10.96 -23.62
C GLY A 160 2.16 -11.13 -23.07
N LEU A 161 1.52 -12.24 -23.45
CA LEU A 161 0.16 -12.59 -23.00
C LEU A 161 0.00 -12.50 -21.47
N ARG A 162 1.04 -12.88 -20.72
CA ARG A 162 1.07 -12.81 -19.25
C ARG A 162 0.92 -11.38 -18.75
N SER A 163 1.66 -10.43 -19.31
CA SER A 163 1.60 -9.01 -18.94
C SER A 163 0.23 -8.42 -19.26
N SER A 164 -0.39 -8.78 -20.39
CA SER A 164 -1.74 -8.34 -20.73
C SER A 164 -2.79 -8.83 -19.73
N VAL A 165 -2.69 -10.10 -19.28
CA VAL A 165 -3.58 -10.64 -18.24
C VAL A 165 -3.39 -9.88 -16.92
N VAL A 166 -2.14 -9.62 -16.51
CA VAL A 166 -1.84 -8.86 -15.28
C VAL A 166 -2.43 -7.45 -15.33
N ILE A 167 -2.35 -6.76 -16.48
CA ILE A 167 -2.94 -5.43 -16.67
C ILE A 167 -4.47 -5.47 -16.55
N GLY A 168 -5.13 -6.41 -17.23
CA GLY A 168 -6.60 -6.53 -17.20
C GLY A 168 -7.12 -6.89 -15.80
N VAL A 169 -6.41 -7.78 -15.11
CA VAL A 169 -6.72 -8.18 -13.74
C VAL A 169 -6.49 -7.02 -12.76
N ARG A 170 -5.41 -6.23 -12.93
CA ARG A 170 -5.18 -5.02 -12.13
C ARG A 170 -6.34 -4.04 -12.27
N PHE A 171 -6.77 -3.78 -13.51
CA PHE A 171 -7.91 -2.90 -13.76
C PHE A 171 -9.18 -3.36 -13.04
N LEU A 172 -9.46 -4.66 -13.05
CA LEU A 172 -10.61 -5.23 -12.34
C LEU A 172 -10.48 -5.08 -10.82
N GLY A 173 -9.28 -5.29 -10.25
CA GLY A 173 -8.99 -5.07 -8.85
C GLY A 173 -9.15 -3.61 -8.43
N ASP A 174 -8.60 -2.68 -9.22
CA ASP A 174 -8.71 -1.24 -8.98
C ASP A 174 -10.16 -0.75 -9.08
N LEU A 175 -10.91 -1.25 -10.06
CA LEU A 175 -12.34 -0.95 -10.21
C LEU A 175 -13.12 -1.40 -8.96
N PHE A 176 -12.85 -2.60 -8.44
CA PHE A 176 -13.47 -3.10 -7.21
C PHE A 176 -13.15 -2.22 -6.00
N LEU A 177 -11.88 -1.86 -5.80
CA LEU A 177 -11.48 -0.97 -4.70
C LEU A 177 -12.13 0.41 -4.81
N ARG A 178 -12.28 0.94 -6.04
CA ARG A 178 -13.00 2.20 -6.29
C ARG A 178 -14.48 2.09 -5.94
N MET A 179 -15.15 0.99 -6.28
CA MET A 179 -16.55 0.74 -5.89
C MET A 179 -16.72 0.71 -4.37
N LEU A 180 -15.81 0.05 -3.63
CA LEU A 180 -15.83 0.05 -2.16
C LEU A 180 -15.63 1.45 -1.58
N LYS A 181 -14.63 2.20 -2.08
CA LYS A 181 -14.38 3.57 -1.65
C LYS A 181 -15.56 4.52 -1.92
N MET A 182 -16.22 4.37 -3.07
CA MET A 182 -17.40 5.16 -3.45
C MET A 182 -18.53 5.04 -2.43
N VAL A 183 -18.79 3.83 -1.92
CA VAL A 183 -19.89 3.57 -0.99
C VAL A 183 -19.55 3.96 0.45
N THR A 184 -18.26 3.92 0.81
CA THR A 184 -17.80 4.08 2.20
C THR A 184 -18.20 5.42 2.81
N VAL A 185 -17.89 6.55 2.15
CA VAL A 185 -18.11 7.88 2.73
C VAL A 185 -19.61 8.20 2.91
N PRO A 186 -20.49 8.04 1.91
CA PRO A 186 -21.91 8.32 2.10
C PRO A 186 -22.58 7.35 3.10
N LEU A 187 -22.12 6.10 3.16
CA LEU A 187 -22.59 5.13 4.14
C LEU A 187 -22.23 5.55 5.56
N ILE A 188 -21.00 6.03 5.81
CA ILE A 188 -20.58 6.50 7.14
C ILE A 188 -21.48 7.66 7.60
N VAL A 189 -21.70 8.66 6.74
CA VAL A 189 -22.52 9.84 7.07
C VAL A 189 -23.95 9.42 7.40
N THR A 190 -24.60 8.68 6.51
CA THR A 190 -26.00 8.25 6.69
C THR A 190 -26.17 7.31 7.89
N SER A 191 -25.24 6.37 8.10
CA SER A 191 -25.25 5.44 9.22
C SER A 191 -25.03 6.13 10.58
N LEU A 192 -24.08 7.06 10.68
CA LEU A 192 -23.82 7.76 11.94
C LEU A 192 -24.94 8.73 12.30
N VAL A 193 -25.45 9.50 11.32
CA VAL A 193 -26.55 10.44 11.57
C VAL A 193 -27.80 9.69 12.05
N THR A 194 -28.18 8.60 11.37
CA THR A 194 -29.33 7.76 11.78
C THR A 194 -29.09 7.09 13.14
N GLY A 195 -27.90 6.54 13.36
CA GLY A 195 -27.55 5.87 14.61
C GLY A 195 -27.61 6.82 15.81
N VAL A 196 -27.07 8.03 15.69
CA VAL A 196 -27.10 9.03 16.76
C VAL A 196 -28.52 9.58 16.97
N ALA A 197 -29.24 9.90 15.88
CA ALA A 197 -30.61 10.42 15.97
C ALA A 197 -31.59 9.42 16.62
N GLY A 198 -31.43 8.12 16.37
CA GLY A 198 -32.24 7.07 17.00
C GLY A 198 -31.94 6.89 18.49
N LEU A 199 -30.66 6.97 18.89
CA LEU A 199 -30.25 6.82 20.29
C LEU A 199 -30.55 8.07 21.13
N GLY A 200 -30.54 9.25 20.51
CA GLY A 200 -30.77 10.54 21.16
C GLY A 200 -32.15 10.66 21.82
N GLN A 201 -33.19 10.07 21.22
CA GLN A 201 -34.56 10.10 21.77
C GLN A 201 -34.70 9.45 23.16
N HIS A 202 -33.77 8.55 23.51
CA HIS A 202 -33.86 7.74 24.72
C HIS A 202 -33.08 8.32 25.91
N GLY A 203 -32.47 9.51 25.79
CA GLY A 203 -31.77 10.21 26.88
C GLY A 203 -30.54 9.48 27.47
N LYS A 204 -30.10 8.37 26.86
CA LYS A 204 -29.02 7.49 27.36
C LYS A 204 -27.73 7.56 26.54
N PHE A 205 -27.67 8.42 25.52
CA PHE A 205 -26.56 8.51 24.58
C PHE A 205 -25.20 8.71 25.28
N GLY A 206 -25.08 9.68 26.19
CA GLY A 206 -23.82 9.98 26.86
C GLY A 206 -23.26 8.84 27.72
N ARG A 207 -24.13 8.08 28.41
CA ARG A 207 -23.71 6.94 29.23
C ARG A 207 -23.34 5.72 28.40
N MET A 208 -24.01 5.52 27.27
CA MET A 208 -23.63 4.49 26.30
C MET A 208 -22.29 4.83 25.67
N PHE A 209 -22.12 6.07 25.19
CA PHE A 209 -20.88 6.53 24.57
C PHE A 209 -19.67 6.42 25.50
N SER A 210 -19.78 6.85 26.76
CA SER A 210 -18.66 6.77 27.70
C SER A 210 -18.25 5.34 28.05
N ARG A 211 -19.22 4.42 28.20
CA ARG A 211 -18.93 2.99 28.41
C ARG A 211 -18.25 2.38 27.19
N THR A 212 -18.73 2.70 26.00
CA THR A 212 -18.14 2.24 24.73
C THR A 212 -16.74 2.81 24.53
N LEU A 213 -16.50 4.08 24.87
CA LEU A 213 -15.19 4.72 24.80
C LEU A 213 -14.21 4.04 25.76
N LEU A 214 -14.62 3.80 27.01
CA LEU A 214 -13.78 3.10 27.99
C LEU A 214 -13.48 1.67 27.54
N TYR A 215 -14.47 0.96 27.00
CA TYR A 215 -14.31 -0.36 26.41
C TYR A 215 -13.25 -0.32 25.30
N TYR A 216 -13.41 0.52 24.28
CA TYR A 216 -12.47 0.62 23.16
C TYR A 216 -11.06 1.05 23.58
N LEU A 217 -10.91 1.98 24.51
CA LEU A 217 -9.60 2.38 25.04
C LEU A 217 -8.92 1.21 25.75
N SER A 218 -9.66 0.49 26.60
CA SER A 218 -9.11 -0.65 27.33
C SER A 218 -8.69 -1.80 26.40
N THR A 219 -9.54 -2.18 25.45
CA THR A 219 -9.25 -3.27 24.50
C THR A 219 -8.13 -2.89 23.53
N SER A 220 -8.07 -1.62 23.09
CA SER A 220 -6.98 -1.16 22.21
C SER A 220 -5.65 -1.15 22.94
N MET A 221 -5.62 -0.75 24.21
CA MET A 221 -4.39 -0.78 25.01
C MET A 221 -3.87 -2.22 25.19
N ILE A 222 -4.77 -3.17 25.45
CA ILE A 222 -4.43 -4.60 25.53
C ILE A 222 -3.94 -5.14 24.18
N ALA A 223 -4.59 -4.78 23.07
CA ALA A 223 -4.20 -5.19 21.73
C ALA A 223 -2.83 -4.64 21.32
N ILE A 224 -2.57 -3.35 21.56
CA ILE A 224 -1.27 -2.70 21.29
C ILE A 224 -0.18 -3.37 22.13
N PHE A 225 -0.43 -3.58 23.43
CA PHE A 225 0.52 -4.24 24.31
C PHE A 225 0.87 -5.65 23.83
N THR A 226 -0.15 -6.45 23.48
CA THR A 226 0.04 -7.81 22.95
C THR A 226 0.83 -7.80 21.64
N GLY A 227 0.50 -6.89 20.72
CA GLY A 227 1.21 -6.73 19.45
C GLY A 227 2.68 -6.36 19.64
N ILE A 228 2.97 -5.41 20.53
CA ILE A 228 4.35 -5.02 20.86
C ILE A 228 5.12 -6.20 21.45
N VAL A 229 4.54 -6.93 22.40
CA VAL A 229 5.20 -8.10 23.01
C VAL A 229 5.51 -9.17 21.96
N LEU A 230 4.53 -9.57 21.14
CA LEU A 230 4.72 -10.63 20.15
C LEU A 230 5.71 -10.24 19.05
N VAL A 231 5.68 -8.99 18.57
CA VAL A 231 6.63 -8.50 17.57
C VAL A 231 8.05 -8.49 18.13
N ASN A 232 8.26 -8.07 19.39
CA ASN A 232 9.59 -8.09 20.02
C ASN A 232 10.10 -9.50 20.32
N VAL A 233 9.22 -10.48 20.57
CA VAL A 233 9.62 -11.88 20.80
C VAL A 233 9.93 -12.59 19.48
N ILE A 234 9.04 -12.51 18.50
CA ILE A 234 9.17 -13.27 17.24
C ILE A 234 10.12 -12.58 16.26
N ASN A 235 10.27 -11.25 16.37
CA ASN A 235 11.04 -10.40 15.45
C ASN A 235 10.71 -10.74 13.98
N PRO A 236 9.44 -10.57 13.55
CA PRO A 236 9.07 -10.76 12.15
C PRO A 236 9.68 -9.64 11.31
N GLY A 237 10.59 -9.98 10.40
CA GLY A 237 11.21 -9.01 9.49
C GLY A 237 12.74 -8.95 9.52
N VAL A 238 13.40 -9.60 10.50
CA VAL A 238 14.86 -9.77 10.45
C VAL A 238 15.22 -10.60 9.21
N GLY A 239 15.96 -10.00 8.28
CA GLY A 239 16.31 -10.59 6.98
C GLY A 239 15.31 -10.30 5.83
N ALA A 240 14.26 -9.50 6.07
CA ALA A 240 13.32 -9.07 5.05
C ALA A 240 13.92 -7.96 4.18
N ILE A 241 14.00 -8.18 2.87
CA ILE A 241 14.48 -7.18 1.92
C ILE A 241 13.25 -6.67 1.17
N LEU A 242 12.76 -5.51 1.57
CA LEU A 242 11.61 -4.88 0.91
C LEU A 242 12.12 -3.97 -0.24
N PRO A 243 11.46 -3.98 -1.40
CA PRO A 243 11.67 -2.98 -2.44
C PRO A 243 11.46 -1.57 -1.88
N GLY A 244 12.42 -0.68 -2.08
CA GLY A 244 12.47 0.62 -1.39
C GLY A 244 13.26 0.49 -0.10
N GLY A 245 14.60 0.60 -0.22
CA GLY A 245 15.51 0.64 0.91
C GLY A 245 15.00 1.58 1.99
N ALA A 246 15.23 1.20 3.25
CA ALA A 246 14.80 1.90 4.44
C ALA A 246 15.18 3.39 4.38
N GLU A 247 14.31 4.21 3.81
CA GLU A 247 14.08 5.54 4.34
C GLU A 247 13.52 5.27 5.73
N THR A 248 14.40 5.23 6.73
CA THR A 248 14.04 5.61 8.08
C THR A 248 13.36 6.96 7.93
N GLN A 249 12.03 6.93 7.83
CA GLN A 249 11.21 8.11 8.00
C GLN A 249 11.62 8.62 9.37
N THR A 250 12.42 9.69 9.36
CA THR A 250 12.76 10.42 10.57
C THR A 250 11.43 10.72 11.23
N HIS A 251 11.17 10.05 12.35
CA HIS A 251 9.99 10.30 13.16
C HIS A 251 9.92 11.81 13.37
N ALA A 252 8.76 12.40 13.08
CA ALA A 252 8.54 13.82 13.32
C ALA A 252 8.90 14.10 14.79
N ASP A 253 9.89 14.97 15.02
CA ASP A 253 10.27 15.55 16.31
C ASP A 253 9.16 16.49 16.81
N GLY A 254 7.92 15.99 16.85
CA GLY A 254 6.78 16.68 17.42
C GLY A 254 6.63 16.29 18.88
N SER A 255 6.49 17.27 19.77
CA SER A 255 6.04 16.99 21.13
C SER A 255 4.71 16.23 21.09
N LEU A 256 4.50 15.27 21.97
CA LEU A 256 3.23 14.53 22.05
C LEU A 256 2.02 15.48 22.14
N LEU A 257 2.20 16.62 22.81
CA LEU A 257 1.17 17.63 22.95
C LEU A 257 0.81 18.27 21.60
N THR A 258 1.78 18.56 20.73
CA THR A 258 1.51 19.15 19.40
C THR A 258 0.74 18.15 18.53
N ILE A 259 1.16 16.89 18.49
CA ILE A 259 0.48 15.83 17.72
C ILE A 259 -0.96 15.64 18.19
N LEU A 260 -1.18 15.57 19.51
CA LEU A 260 -2.52 15.43 20.07
C LEU A 260 -3.39 16.67 19.79
N SER A 261 -2.83 17.87 19.91
CA SER A 261 -3.55 19.11 19.61
C SER A 261 -3.96 19.21 18.14
N GLU A 262 -3.07 18.84 17.22
CA GLU A 262 -3.37 18.77 15.78
C GLU A 262 -4.48 17.75 15.49
N GLN A 263 -4.45 16.59 16.15
CA GLN A 263 -5.48 15.58 15.99
C GLN A 263 -6.85 16.06 16.48
N VAL A 264 -6.90 16.81 17.58
CA VAL A 264 -8.14 17.44 18.08
C VAL A 264 -8.66 18.50 17.12
N LEU A 265 -7.77 19.32 16.54
CA LEU A 265 -8.16 20.31 15.53
C LEU A 265 -8.70 19.63 14.27
N ARG A 266 -8.10 18.52 13.82
CA ARG A 266 -8.62 17.68 12.72
C ARG A 266 -9.96 17.02 13.02
N MET A 267 -10.41 17.00 14.28
CA MET A 267 -11.73 16.49 14.63
C MET A 267 -12.84 17.48 14.24
N ILE A 268 -12.55 18.79 14.15
CA ILE A 268 -13.54 19.82 13.80
C ILE A 268 -13.18 20.41 12.44
N PRO A 269 -13.83 19.97 11.34
CA PRO A 269 -13.53 20.49 10.02
C PRO A 269 -13.95 21.96 9.89
N VAL A 270 -13.12 22.75 9.23
CA VAL A 270 -13.50 24.11 8.78
C VAL A 270 -14.60 24.08 7.73
N ASN A 271 -14.62 23.02 6.90
CA ASN A 271 -15.62 22.79 5.86
C ASN A 271 -15.98 21.29 5.77
N PRO A 272 -17.18 20.87 6.23
CA PRO A 272 -17.61 19.47 6.18
C PRO A 272 -17.69 18.89 4.77
N ILE A 273 -18.01 19.71 3.76
CA ILE A 273 -18.12 19.25 2.37
C ILE A 273 -16.75 18.94 1.79
N GLU A 274 -15.75 19.78 2.11
CA GLU A 274 -14.36 19.53 1.75
C GLU A 274 -13.81 18.27 2.45
N ALA A 275 -14.12 18.08 3.74
CA ALA A 275 -13.75 16.87 4.46
C ALA A 275 -14.32 15.60 3.79
N ILE A 276 -15.57 15.65 3.32
CA ILE A 276 -16.22 14.57 2.56
C ILE A 276 -15.50 14.33 1.23
N ALA A 277 -15.15 15.40 0.50
CA ALA A 277 -14.48 15.31 -0.79
C ALA A 277 -13.05 14.74 -0.69
N ASN A 278 -12.33 15.12 0.36
CA ASN A 278 -10.95 14.68 0.62
C ASN A 278 -10.86 13.34 1.36
N GLY A 279 -11.99 12.78 1.81
CA GLY A 279 -12.02 11.51 2.54
C GLY A 279 -11.42 11.61 3.95
N GLU A 280 -11.54 12.76 4.60
CA GLU A 280 -11.07 12.96 5.97
C GLU A 280 -12.02 12.27 6.98
N PHE A 281 -11.84 10.97 7.18
CA PHE A 281 -12.77 10.16 7.99
C PHE A 281 -13.00 10.71 9.40
N LEU A 282 -11.96 11.19 10.09
CA LEU A 282 -12.09 11.74 11.44
C LEU A 282 -13.04 12.94 11.47
N SER A 283 -12.83 13.91 10.57
CA SER A 283 -13.66 15.09 10.36
C SER A 283 -15.11 14.72 10.03
N ILE A 284 -15.30 13.77 9.09
CA ILE A 284 -16.61 13.30 8.64
C ILE A 284 -17.38 12.66 9.79
N ILE A 285 -16.74 11.78 10.56
CA ILE A 285 -17.35 11.08 11.70
C ILE A 285 -17.80 12.08 12.76
N SER A 286 -16.90 13.01 13.14
CA SER A 286 -17.18 14.03 14.15
C SER A 286 -18.36 14.93 13.75
N PHE A 287 -18.35 15.46 12.53
CA PHE A 287 -19.45 16.26 12.00
C PHE A 287 -20.76 15.47 11.96
N SER A 288 -20.74 14.22 11.48
CA SER A 288 -21.94 13.38 11.38
C SER A 288 -22.58 13.08 12.74
N ILE A 289 -21.76 12.83 13.76
CA ILE A 289 -22.23 12.62 15.14
C ILE A 289 -22.83 13.91 15.70
N LEU A 290 -22.13 15.04 15.55
CA LEU A 290 -22.61 16.34 16.04
C LEU A 290 -23.93 16.72 15.36
N PHE A 291 -24.00 16.54 14.04
CA PHE A 291 -25.20 16.81 13.25
C PHE A 291 -26.38 15.92 13.66
N GLY A 292 -26.17 14.61 13.85
CA GLY A 292 -27.20 13.69 14.36
C GLY A 292 -27.68 14.05 15.77
N LEU A 293 -26.77 14.53 16.63
CA LEU A 293 -27.13 15.03 17.96
C LEU A 293 -28.02 16.27 17.86
N PHE A 294 -27.69 17.23 17.00
CA PHE A 294 -28.49 18.43 16.79
C PHE A 294 -29.86 18.15 16.15
N ILE A 295 -29.98 17.17 15.26
CA ILE A 295 -31.29 16.70 14.77
C ILE A 295 -32.19 16.26 15.94
N THR A 296 -31.60 15.53 16.90
CA THR A 296 -32.33 15.10 18.10
C THR A 296 -32.71 16.30 18.99
N LEU A 297 -31.79 17.25 19.17
CA LEU A 297 -32.00 18.43 20.01
C LEU A 297 -33.07 19.38 19.46
N VAL A 298 -33.14 19.55 18.12
CA VAL A 298 -34.19 20.34 17.46
C VAL A 298 -35.56 19.72 17.69
N GLY A 299 -35.65 18.39 17.59
CA GLY A 299 -36.90 17.66 17.80
C GLY A 299 -38.04 18.12 16.88
N GLY A 300 -39.27 17.75 17.25
CA GLY A 300 -40.48 18.16 16.52
C GLY A 300 -40.54 17.66 15.07
N GLU A 301 -41.30 18.36 14.23
CA GLU A 301 -41.54 17.98 12.83
C GLU A 301 -40.23 17.98 12.00
N HIS A 302 -39.39 19.00 12.18
CA HIS A 302 -38.12 19.11 11.45
C HIS A 302 -37.13 17.99 11.82
N GLY A 303 -37.00 17.65 13.09
CA GLY A 303 -36.17 16.53 13.53
C GLY A 303 -36.63 15.19 12.95
N HIS A 304 -37.95 14.96 12.88
CA HIS A 304 -38.52 13.76 12.28
C HIS A 304 -38.30 13.69 10.76
N GLN A 305 -38.49 14.81 10.04
CA GLN A 305 -38.26 14.86 8.60
C GLN A 305 -36.79 14.56 8.24
N LEU A 306 -35.83 15.20 8.93
CA LEU A 306 -34.41 14.93 8.69
C LEU A 306 -34.03 13.49 9.06
N SER A 307 -34.49 13.00 10.22
CA SER A 307 -34.19 11.62 10.64
C SER A 307 -34.72 10.60 9.62
N GLY A 308 -35.95 10.80 9.11
CA GLY A 308 -36.54 9.94 8.08
C GLY A 308 -35.80 9.99 6.74
N PHE A 309 -35.33 11.17 6.32
CA PHE A 309 -34.49 11.31 5.13
C PHE A 309 -33.18 10.51 5.26
N PHE A 310 -32.48 10.66 6.39
CA PHE A 310 -31.21 9.94 6.60
C PHE A 310 -31.42 8.43 6.76
N ASP A 311 -32.55 7.99 7.34
CA ASP A 311 -32.89 6.56 7.42
C ASP A 311 -33.13 5.96 6.04
N ALA A 312 -33.94 6.63 5.20
CA ALA A 312 -34.15 6.21 3.82
C ALA A 312 -32.82 6.16 3.03
N ALA A 313 -31.98 7.18 3.19
CA ALA A 313 -30.66 7.22 2.57
C ALA A 313 -29.76 6.07 3.05
N PHE A 314 -29.74 5.78 4.35
CA PHE A 314 -29.00 4.66 4.92
C PHE A 314 -29.45 3.32 4.32
N GLN A 315 -30.76 3.08 4.19
CA GLN A 315 -31.28 1.86 3.58
C GLN A 315 -30.85 1.70 2.12
N VAL A 316 -30.85 2.79 1.34
CA VAL A 316 -30.34 2.79 -0.05
C VAL A 316 -28.85 2.47 -0.07
N MET A 317 -28.05 3.12 0.78
CA MET A 317 -26.60 2.88 0.87
C MET A 317 -26.29 1.44 1.29
N MET A 318 -27.07 0.85 2.19
CA MET A 318 -26.94 -0.57 2.57
C MET A 318 -27.20 -1.51 1.39
N ARG A 319 -28.21 -1.23 0.56
CA ARG A 319 -28.48 -2.01 -0.67
C ARG A 319 -27.35 -1.89 -1.68
N MET A 320 -26.83 -0.67 -1.89
CA MET A 320 -25.65 -0.45 -2.74
C MET A 320 -24.43 -1.21 -2.23
N THR A 321 -24.16 -1.14 -0.92
CA THR A 321 -23.06 -1.86 -0.27
C THR A 321 -23.17 -3.37 -0.50
N THR A 322 -24.37 -3.93 -0.35
CA THR A 322 -24.62 -5.35 -0.56
C THR A 322 -24.35 -5.76 -2.02
N ALA A 323 -24.72 -4.91 -2.99
CA ALA A 323 -24.43 -5.15 -4.40
C ALA A 323 -22.92 -5.13 -4.69
N VAL A 324 -22.16 -4.21 -4.10
CA VAL A 324 -20.69 -4.16 -4.24
C VAL A 324 -20.03 -5.39 -3.58
N ILE A 325 -20.50 -5.78 -2.39
CA ILE A 325 -20.02 -6.99 -1.69
C ILE A 325 -20.29 -8.26 -2.49
N ALA A 326 -21.39 -8.33 -3.25
CA ALA A 326 -21.67 -9.47 -4.13
C ALA A 326 -20.63 -9.63 -5.25
N LEU A 327 -19.93 -8.56 -5.62
CA LEU A 327 -18.82 -8.59 -6.59
C LEU A 327 -17.46 -8.91 -5.95
N ALA A 328 -17.39 -9.02 -4.61
CA ALA A 328 -16.14 -9.23 -3.89
C ALA A 328 -15.34 -10.47 -4.32
N PRO A 329 -15.93 -11.64 -4.64
CA PRO A 329 -15.16 -12.79 -5.11
C PRO A 329 -14.34 -12.47 -6.36
N TYR A 330 -14.92 -11.74 -7.32
CA TYR A 330 -14.22 -11.34 -8.54
C TYR A 330 -13.14 -10.30 -8.27
N GLY A 331 -13.44 -9.30 -7.44
CA GLY A 331 -12.49 -8.25 -7.08
C GLY A 331 -11.28 -8.76 -6.28
N VAL A 332 -11.54 -9.58 -5.25
CA VAL A 332 -10.49 -10.19 -4.41
C VAL A 332 -9.66 -11.18 -5.23
N GLY A 333 -10.30 -12.01 -6.05
CA GLY A 333 -9.58 -12.92 -6.94
C GLY A 333 -8.65 -12.17 -7.90
N ALA A 334 -9.15 -11.10 -8.52
CA ALA A 334 -8.32 -10.27 -9.40
C ALA A 334 -7.16 -9.60 -8.64
N PHE A 335 -7.45 -9.00 -7.48
CA PHE A 335 -6.43 -8.39 -6.64
C PHE A 335 -5.34 -9.40 -6.21
N MET A 336 -5.73 -10.64 -5.89
CA MET A 336 -4.78 -11.70 -5.50
C MET A 336 -3.95 -12.22 -6.67
N ILE A 337 -4.54 -12.37 -7.85
CA ILE A 337 -3.77 -12.69 -9.06
C ILE A 337 -2.73 -11.60 -9.32
N TYR A 338 -3.13 -10.33 -9.28
CA TYR A 338 -2.23 -9.20 -9.52
C TYR A 338 -1.11 -9.12 -8.47
N ALA A 339 -1.45 -9.16 -7.17
CA ALA A 339 -0.46 -9.08 -6.09
C ALA A 339 0.55 -10.23 -6.17
N THR A 340 0.07 -11.44 -6.46
CA THR A 340 0.93 -12.63 -6.50
C THR A 340 1.76 -12.72 -7.79
N ALA A 341 1.21 -12.29 -8.92
CA ALA A 341 1.94 -12.23 -10.19
C ALA A 341 3.05 -11.17 -10.17
N THR A 342 2.87 -10.08 -9.44
CA THR A 342 3.85 -8.99 -9.35
C THR A 342 4.88 -9.21 -8.26
N GLN A 343 4.52 -9.80 -7.12
CA GLN A 343 5.43 -9.96 -5.98
C GLN A 343 6.10 -11.34 -5.94
N GLY A 344 5.49 -12.38 -6.51
CA GLY A 344 6.02 -13.75 -6.55
C GLY A 344 5.98 -14.49 -5.21
N PHE A 345 6.51 -15.72 -5.19
CA PHE A 345 6.44 -16.60 -4.02
C PHE A 345 7.32 -16.13 -2.84
N GLY A 346 8.45 -15.47 -3.14
CA GLY A 346 9.43 -15.06 -2.12
C GLY A 346 8.86 -14.10 -1.07
N ILE A 347 7.92 -13.23 -1.45
CA ILE A 347 7.31 -12.29 -0.50
C ILE A 347 6.44 -13.00 0.54
N PHE A 348 5.80 -14.11 0.17
CA PHE A 348 4.97 -14.89 1.08
C PHE A 348 5.81 -15.54 2.16
N GLY A 349 7.05 -15.95 1.88
CA GLY A 349 7.95 -16.49 2.91
C GLY A 349 8.29 -15.45 3.98
N THR A 350 8.69 -14.25 3.53
CA THR A 350 9.03 -13.13 4.42
C THR A 350 7.81 -12.63 5.20
N LEU A 351 6.66 -12.52 4.54
CA LEU A 351 5.39 -12.12 5.16
C LEU A 351 4.76 -13.23 5.98
N ALA A 352 5.06 -14.52 5.74
CA ALA A 352 4.46 -15.62 6.49
C ALA A 352 4.80 -15.54 7.97
N LYS A 353 6.07 -15.21 8.30
CA LYS A 353 6.47 -15.01 9.70
C LYS A 353 5.70 -13.85 10.33
N TYR A 354 5.50 -12.77 9.60
CA TYR A 354 4.66 -11.64 10.04
C TYR A 354 3.19 -12.06 10.22
N MET A 355 2.62 -12.80 9.27
CA MET A 355 1.24 -13.30 9.32
C MET A 355 1.03 -14.22 10.52
N VAL A 356 1.94 -15.18 10.77
CA VAL A 356 1.86 -16.08 11.93
C VAL A 356 1.91 -15.29 13.23
N THR A 357 2.78 -14.27 13.33
CA THR A 357 2.82 -13.38 14.49
C THR A 357 1.48 -12.67 14.69
N VAL A 358 0.88 -12.12 13.64
CA VAL A 358 -0.41 -11.44 13.72
C VAL A 358 -1.52 -12.41 14.10
N PHE A 359 -1.58 -13.61 13.50
CA PHE A 359 -2.58 -14.64 13.85
C PHE A 359 -2.44 -15.17 15.27
N ALA A 360 -1.22 -15.19 15.83
CA ALA A 360 -1.01 -15.55 17.22
C ALA A 360 -1.42 -14.43 18.20
N ALA A 361 -1.46 -13.18 17.73
CA ALA A 361 -1.83 -12.00 18.52
C ALA A 361 -3.33 -11.69 18.52
N LEU A 362 -4.04 -12.14 17.48
CA LEU A 362 -5.46 -11.91 17.20
C LEU A 362 -6.31 -13.00 17.84
#